data_AF-A0A2T3J7Q2-F1
#
_entry.id   AF-A0A2T3J7Q2-F1
#
_cell.length_a   1.000
_cell.length_b   1.000
_cell.length_c   1.000
_cell.angle_alpha   90.00
_cell.angle_beta   90.00
_cell.angle_gamma   90.00
#
_symmetry.space_group_name_H-M   'P 1'
#
loop_
_entity.id
_entity.type
_entity.pdbx_description
1 polymer ?
#
loop_
_entity_poly.entity_id
_entity_poly.type
_entity_poly.pdbx_seq_one_letter_code
_entity_poly.pdbx_strand_id
1 'polypeptide(L)' 'MSAFNITYHLNDELLHEECVFMRTLNAAKKSATAQSPQRSVSICISDIAHKPLAERQNGKWSHLT' A
#
# COMPACT_ATOMS: atom_id res chain seq x y z
N MET A 1 17.50 -0.71 -3.64
CA MET A 1 16.14 -1.15 -3.28
C MET A 1 15.59 -0.13 -2.32
N SER A 2 14.31 0.23 -2.45
CA SER A 2 13.64 1.15 -1.54
C SER A 2 12.79 0.35 -0.56
N ALA A 3 12.68 0.83 0.67
CA ALA A 3 11.75 0.30 1.65
C ALA A 3 10.42 1.05 1.55
N PHE A 4 9.32 0.31 1.62
CA PHE A 4 7.96 0.83 1.60
C PHE A 4 7.19 0.25 2.76
N ASN A 5 6.56 1.13 3.54
CA ASN A 5 5.60 0.74 4.58
C ASN A 5 4.22 0.62 3.93
N ILE A 6 3.54 -0.49 4.15
CA ILE A 6 2.23 -0.77 3.57
C ILE A 6 1.24 -1.05 4.70
N THR A 7 0.10 -0.39 4.69
CA THR A 7 -0.99 -0.63 5.64
C THR A 7 -2.27 -0.98 4.91
N TYR A 8 -3.00 -1.98 5.42
CA TYR A 8 -4.24 -2.49 4.86
C TYR A 8 -5.39 -2.17 5.80
N HIS A 9 -6.47 -1.57 5.30
CA HIS A 9 -7.60 -1.10 6.10
C HIS A 9 -8.93 -1.59 5.54
N LEU A 10 -9.87 -1.92 6.42
CA LEU A 10 -11.27 -2.18 6.08
C LEU A 10 -12.17 -1.39 7.02
N ASN A 11 -13.01 -0.50 6.49
CA ASN A 11 -13.86 0.39 7.30
C ASN A 11 -13.08 1.15 8.38
N ASP A 12 -11.93 1.73 8.01
CA ASP A 12 -10.99 2.45 8.88
C ASP A 12 -10.32 1.62 9.99
N GLU A 13 -10.54 0.30 10.01
CA GLU A 13 -9.82 -0.63 10.87
C GLU A 13 -8.54 -1.14 10.19
N LEU A 14 -7.40 -0.98 10.85
CA LEU A 14 -6.12 -1.53 10.40
C LEU A 14 -6.16 -3.06 10.51
N LEU A 15 -6.12 -3.74 9.37
CA LEU A 15 -6.10 -5.20 9.31
C LEU A 15 -4.68 -5.76 9.41
N HIS A 16 -3.74 -5.10 8.75
CA HIS A 16 -2.36 -5.57 8.61
C HIS A 16 -1.43 -4.42 8.25
N GLU A 17 -0.18 -4.54 8.67
CA GLU A 17 0.91 -3.67 8.26
C GLU A 17 2.16 -4.50 7.95
N GLU A 18 2.94 -4.04 6.99
CA GLU A 18 4.22 -4.66 6.63
C GLU A 18 5.20 -3.62 6.10
N CYS A 19 6.49 -3.97 6.14
CA CYS A 19 7.55 -3.21 5.48
C CYS A 19 8.21 -4.11 4.43
N VAL A 20 8.20 -3.67 3.17
CA VAL A 20 8.72 -4.44 2.03
C VAL A 20 9.87 -3.72 1.36
N PHE A 21 10.86 -4.49 0.91
CA PHE A 21 12.01 -3.96 0.15
C PHE A 21 11.80 -4.28 -1.33
N MET A 22 11.48 -3.24 -2.12
CA MET A 22 11.14 -3.39 -3.53
C MET A 22 11.96 -2.44 -4.41
N ARG A 23 12.12 -2.78 -5.69
CA ARG A 23 12.87 -1.93 -6.63
C ARG A 23 12.14 -0.63 -6.96
N THR A 24 10.81 -0.65 -7.02
CA THR A 24 9.98 0.52 -7.40
C THR A 24 8.67 0.53 -6.64
N LEU A 25 8.01 1.70 -6.57
CA LEU A 25 6.66 1.83 -6.03
C LEU A 25 5.65 0.96 -6.78
N ASN A 26 5.80 0.80 -8.10
CA ASN A 26 4.93 -0.09 -8.89
C ASN A 26 5.09 -1.57 -8.50
N ALA A 27 6.29 -2.02 -8.14
CA ALA A 27 6.48 -3.37 -7.62
C ALA A 27 5.79 -3.53 -6.25
N ALA A 28 5.91 -2.54 -5.37
CA ALA A 28 5.19 -2.52 -4.09
C ALA A 28 3.66 -2.56 -4.28
N LYS A 29 3.10 -1.74 -5.19
CA LYS A 29 1.66 -1.76 -5.54
C LYS A 29 1.18 -3.14 -6.00
N LYS A 30 1.96 -3.82 -6.85
CA LYS A 30 1.65 -5.17 -7.34
C LYS A 30 1.68 -6.18 -6.21
N SER A 31 2.72 -6.15 -5.37
CA SER A 31 2.84 -7.01 -4.19
C SER A 31 1.64 -6.83 -3.25
N ALA A 32 1.31 -5.58 -2.92
CA ALA A 32 0.21 -5.28 -2.02
C ALA A 32 -1.16 -5.70 -2.58
N THR A 33 -1.36 -5.54 -3.88
CA THR A 33 -2.58 -5.98 -4.56
C THR A 33 -2.69 -7.52 -4.57
N ALA A 34 -1.58 -8.24 -4.67
CA ALA A 34 -1.57 -9.70 -4.58
C ALA A 34 -1.88 -10.19 -3.15
N GLN A 35 -1.36 -9.49 -2.14
CA GLN A 35 -1.62 -9.78 -0.73
C GLN A 35 -3.09 -9.52 -0.34
N SER A 36 -3.69 -8.46 -0.87
CA SER A 36 -5.11 -8.12 -0.66
C SER A 36 -5.83 -7.81 -1.98
N PRO A 37 -6.31 -8.85 -2.69
CA PRO A 37 -7.02 -8.67 -3.96
C PRO A 37 -8.43 -8.09 -3.79
N GLN A 38 -8.98 -8.12 -2.58
CA GLN A 38 -10.33 -7.61 -2.29
C GLN A 38 -10.39 -6.10 -2.51
N ARG A 39 -11.39 -5.64 -3.28
CA ARG A 39 -11.54 -4.21 -3.61
C ARG A 39 -11.97 -3.36 -2.42
N SER A 40 -12.63 -3.95 -1.43
CA SER A 40 -13.09 -3.28 -0.21
C SER A 40 -11.96 -2.95 0.76
N VAL A 41 -10.77 -3.55 0.59
CA VAL A 41 -9.62 -3.25 1.42
C VAL A 41 -8.86 -2.06 0.82
N SER A 42 -8.78 -0.99 1.60
CA SER A 42 -7.95 0.16 1.29
C SER A 42 -6.48 -0.16 1.60
N ILE A 43 -5.56 0.26 0.73
CA ILE A 43 -4.13 0.02 0.90
C ILE A 43 -3.40 1.35 0.84
N CYS A 44 -2.64 1.71 1.85
CA CYS A 44 -1.75 2.87 1.80
C CYS A 44 -0.30 2.39 1.70
N ILE A 45 0.48 3.00 0.80
CA ILE A 45 1.92 2.80 0.69
C ILE A 45 2.61 4.12 1.02
N SER A 46 3.52 4.07 1.98
CA SER A 46 4.35 5.19 2.41
C SER A 46 5.84 4.85 2.33
N ASP A 47 6.70 5.87 2.38
CA ASP A 47 8.12 5.67 2.60
C ASP A 47 8.43 5.37 4.08
N ILE A 48 9.71 5.18 4.39
CA ILE A 48 10.20 4.91 5.75
C ILE A 48 9.97 6.05 6.74
N ALA A 49 9.74 7.27 6.26
CA ALA A 49 9.39 8.43 7.08
C ALA A 49 7.87 8.61 7.20
N HIS A 50 7.10 7.58 6.82
CA HIS A 50 5.64 7.57 6.79
C HIS A 50 5.03 8.63 5.86
N LYS A 51 5.79 9.16 4.88
CA LYS A 51 5.21 10.01 3.84
C LYS A 51 4.38 9.14 2.89
N PRO A 52 3.07 9.39 2.73
CA PRO A 52 2.23 8.63 1.81
C PRO A 52 2.69 8.87 0.36
N LEU A 53 2.77 7.81 -0.43
CA LEU A 53 3.20 7.83 -1.83
C LEU A 53 2.09 7.40 -2.78
N ALA A 54 1.27 6.46 -2.33
CA ALA A 54 0.13 5.96 -3.09
C ALA A 54 -0.90 5.33 -2.19
N GLU A 55 -2.13 5.35 -2.65
CA GLU A 55 -3.25 4.73 -1.96
C GLU A 55 -4.10 3.96 -2.96
N ARG A 56 -4.62 2.80 -2.55
CA ARG A 56 -5.62 2.04 -3.28
C ARG A 56 -6.93 2.11 -2.52
N GLN A 57 -7.97 2.64 -3.14
CA GLN A 57 -9.34 2.62 -2.62
C GLN A 57 -10.27 2.05 -3.68
N ASN A 58 -11.22 1.21 -3.29
CA ASN A 58 -12.18 0.57 -4.21
C ASN A 58 -11.50 -0.11 -5.42
N GLY A 59 -10.32 -0.70 -5.18
CA GLY A 59 -9.50 -1.38 -6.20
C GLY A 59 -8.75 -0.46 -7.19
N LYS A 60 -8.76 0.86 -7.01
CA LYS A 60 -8.05 1.81 -7.89
C LYS A 60 -6.91 2.51 -7.14
N TRP A 61 -5.76 2.63 -7.79
CA TRP A 61 -4.59 3.32 -7.25
C TRP A 61 -4.61 4.81 -7.57
N SER A 62 -4.42 5.64 -6.56
CA SER A 62 -4.15 7.07 -6.62
C SER A 62 -2.69 7.32 -6.23
N HIS A 63 -2.05 8.27 -6.91
CA HIS A 63 -0.73 8.76 -6.51
C HIS A 63 -0.89 9.97 -5.62
N LEU A 64 -0.20 9.95 -4.48
CA LEU A 64 -0.20 11.04 -3.51
C LEU A 64 1.19 11.68 -3.63
N THR A 65 1.29 12.74 -4.45
CA THR A 65 2.53 13.49 -4.68
C THR A 65 2.83 14.46 -3.56
#